data_AF-A0A9D3PLA9-F1
#
_entry.id   AF-A0A9D3PLA9-F1
#
_cell.length_a   1.000
_cell.length_b   1.000
_cell.length_c   1.000
_cell.angle_alpha   90.00
_cell.angle_beta   90.00
_cell.angle_gamma   90.00
#
_symmetry.space_group_name_H-M   'P 1'
#
loop_
_entity.id
_entity.type
_entity.pdbx_description
1 polymer ?
#
loop_
_entity_poly.entity_id
_entity_poly.type
_entity_poly.pdbx_seq_one_letter_code
_entity_poly.pdbx_strand_id
1 'polypeptide(L)'
;MSLLSMALCRTTVRQALRMHCLQKHGCNLHTRSPAMFRTDHLYTDEGTIYPNRLFQRRRGLHGSRPLMATNILSVEEIFTKESLRNYLKKVNTEYRDCLKSVNSPEGKQNCEEDLKRRSTRVAHLAPLIDYVKKLELKQKECEEIDALLKDEDPDIRELAEIDKGACQEAIEDLRQKILSCLIPAEEVDESDLVLEVTAGVGGQEAMLFTAEVFDMYQNFADFHGWHFETLEYMPSEIGGLRHATASISGPQSYKKMKFESGVHRVQRVPKTEKQGRMHTSTMTVVVLPQPTEIALTIHAKDLRIETKRASGAGGQHVNTTDSAVRIVHIPTGVVSECQQERSQLKNKEKAMKVLQAKLYSLKLEEETNKRYQARKVQIGTRGRSEKIRTYNFSQDRITDHRIGKTLHNVKEFMLGEELLEEMSLALQQFSEQEALMDILEENASKN
;
A
#
# COMPACT_ATOMS: atom_id res chain seq x y z
N MET A 1 -14.45 46.01 -24.02
CA MET A 1 -14.60 47.17 -24.94
C MET A 1 -14.01 48.39 -24.27
N SER A 2 -12.98 48.95 -24.90
CA SER A 2 -12.63 50.38 -25.01
C SER A 2 -13.00 51.35 -23.86
N LEU A 3 -11.96 52.01 -23.32
CA LEU A 3 -11.96 53.31 -22.61
C LEU A 3 -12.37 53.33 -21.13
N LEU A 4 -11.44 52.91 -20.26
CA LEU A 4 -11.29 53.45 -18.89
C LEU A 4 -9.91 53.05 -18.32
N SER A 5 -8.83 53.60 -18.86
CA SER A 5 -7.49 53.53 -18.22
C SER A 5 -6.55 54.60 -18.75
N MET A 6 -6.85 55.87 -18.43
CA MET A 6 -5.99 57.02 -18.75
C MET A 6 -5.60 57.81 -17.50
N ALA A 7 -5.31 57.11 -16.39
CA ALA A 7 -4.95 57.74 -15.11
C ALA A 7 -3.75 57.13 -14.36
N LEU A 8 -2.92 56.30 -15.00
CA LEU A 8 -1.74 55.69 -14.34
C LEU A 8 -0.40 55.91 -15.07
N CYS A 9 -0.33 56.88 -15.98
CA CYS A 9 0.89 57.19 -16.75
C CYS A 9 1.57 58.50 -16.31
N ARG A 10 1.69 58.74 -15.00
CA ARG A 10 2.44 59.88 -14.44
C ARG A 10 3.10 59.55 -13.10
N THR A 11 3.99 58.55 -13.06
CA THR A 11 4.92 58.39 -11.92
C THR A 11 6.22 57.63 -12.22
N THR A 12 6.53 57.35 -13.49
CA THR A 12 7.68 56.51 -13.89
C THR A 12 8.81 57.25 -14.63
N VAL A 13 9.02 58.55 -14.37
CA VAL A 13 10.06 59.35 -15.09
C VAL A 13 10.94 60.22 -14.17
N ARG A 14 10.98 59.99 -12.84
CA ARG A 14 11.80 60.85 -11.94
C ARG A 14 12.67 60.15 -10.90
N GLN A 15 13.02 58.88 -11.11
CA GLN A 15 14.04 58.19 -10.28
C GLN A 15 15.18 57.54 -11.09
N ALA A 16 15.23 57.80 -12.40
CA ALA A 16 16.36 57.45 -13.27
C ALA A 16 17.18 58.71 -13.57
N LEU A 17 17.97 59.18 -12.61
CA LEU A 17 19.08 60.14 -12.80
C LEU A 17 19.79 60.40 -11.45
N ARG A 18 20.55 59.41 -10.99
CA ARG A 18 21.75 59.65 -10.17
C ARG A 18 22.65 58.40 -10.19
N MET A 19 23.64 58.46 -11.09
CA MET A 19 25.01 57.95 -10.90
C MET A 19 25.10 56.41 -10.75
N HIS A 20 25.34 55.61 -11.78
CA HIS A 20 26.50 55.62 -12.69
C HIS A 20 27.73 56.33 -12.13
N CYS A 21 28.40 55.68 -11.17
CA CYS A 21 29.83 55.83 -10.98
C CYS A 21 30.38 54.58 -10.26
N LEU A 22 31.48 54.04 -10.77
CA LEU A 22 32.37 53.04 -10.16
C LEU A 22 32.03 51.56 -10.37
N GLN A 23 32.37 51.09 -11.57
CA GLN A 23 32.84 49.74 -11.82
C GLN A 23 34.33 49.84 -12.17
N LYS A 24 35.23 49.51 -11.24
CA LYS A 24 36.64 49.07 -11.42
C LYS A 24 37.36 48.96 -10.07
N HIS A 25 38.24 47.96 -9.95
CA HIS A 25 38.99 47.47 -8.78
C HIS A 25 38.17 46.47 -7.93
N GLY A 26 38.46 45.18 -7.82
CA GLY A 26 39.75 44.48 -7.85
C GLY A 26 40.38 44.52 -6.46
N CYS A 27 40.01 43.59 -5.56
CA CYS A 27 40.85 43.13 -4.45
C CYS A 27 40.21 41.97 -3.67
N ASN A 28 41.01 40.91 -3.49
CA ASN A 28 40.84 39.85 -2.50
C ASN A 28 40.77 40.42 -1.08
N LEU A 29 39.99 39.81 -0.19
CA LEU A 29 40.34 39.65 1.22
C LEU A 29 39.40 38.63 1.92
N HIS A 30 40.02 37.60 2.48
CA HIS A 30 39.48 36.81 3.59
C HIS A 30 38.96 37.72 4.72
N THR A 31 37.87 37.35 5.37
CA THR A 31 37.80 37.19 6.85
C THR A 31 36.40 36.79 7.34
N ARG A 32 36.38 35.63 8.02
CA ARG A 32 35.65 35.27 9.25
C ARG A 32 34.33 35.98 9.59
N SER A 33 33.29 35.17 9.79
CA SER A 33 32.15 35.46 10.69
C SER A 33 31.99 34.33 11.73
N PRO A 34 31.45 34.62 12.92
CA PRO A 34 31.84 33.97 14.18
C PRO A 34 30.86 32.91 14.70
N ALA A 35 31.32 32.15 15.68
CA ALA A 35 30.69 31.00 16.29
C ALA A 35 29.72 31.32 17.44
N MET A 36 28.87 30.32 17.73
CA MET A 36 28.14 29.98 18.96
C MET A 36 26.97 30.87 19.40
N PHE A 37 25.78 30.26 19.48
CA PHE A 37 25.15 29.94 20.78
C PHE A 37 24.37 28.63 20.67
N ARG A 38 24.89 27.60 21.35
CA ARG A 38 24.18 26.37 21.76
C ARG A 38 23.26 26.73 22.92
N THR A 39 22.03 26.24 22.91
CA THR A 39 21.27 26.00 24.15
C THR A 39 20.77 24.56 24.11
N ASP A 40 21.43 23.74 24.91
CA ASP A 40 20.99 22.40 25.29
C ASP A 40 19.88 22.56 26.34
N HIS A 41 18.70 22.00 26.06
CA HIS A 41 17.78 21.60 27.13
C HIS A 41 17.32 20.17 26.89
N LEU A 42 17.92 19.29 27.68
CA LEU A 42 17.48 17.94 28.00
C LEU A 42 16.05 17.98 28.58
N TYR A 43 15.12 17.26 27.98
CA TYR A 43 13.99 16.68 28.70
C TYR A 43 14.01 15.17 28.46
N THR A 44 14.13 14.44 29.56
CA THR A 44 14.24 13.00 29.67
C THR A 44 12.92 12.32 29.34
N ASP A 45 13.02 11.28 28.51
CA ASP A 45 12.07 10.18 28.34
C ASP A 45 11.66 9.59 29.69
N GLU A 46 10.35 9.41 29.92
CA GLU A 46 9.75 8.17 30.43
C GLU A 46 8.25 8.18 30.07
N GLY A 47 7.94 7.57 28.94
CA GLY A 47 6.58 7.39 28.44
C GLY A 47 6.56 6.23 27.48
N THR A 48 6.53 5.01 28.02
CA THR A 48 6.49 3.73 27.32
C THR A 48 5.25 3.64 26.43
N ILE A 49 5.37 4.13 25.20
CA ILE A 49 4.44 3.81 24.11
C ILE A 49 4.92 2.46 23.59
N TYR A 50 4.24 1.38 23.98
CA TYR A 50 4.38 0.09 23.31
C TYR A 50 3.96 0.26 21.85
N PRO A 51 4.85 0.14 20.85
CA PRO A 51 4.40 0.06 19.48
C PRO A 51 3.83 -1.35 19.30
N ASN A 52 2.54 -1.45 19.01
CA ASN A 52 1.93 -2.65 18.44
C ASN A 52 2.65 -2.96 17.12
N ARG A 53 3.71 -3.78 17.19
CA ARG A 53 4.59 -4.19 16.08
C ARG A 53 3.93 -5.08 15.02
N LEU A 54 2.63 -5.35 15.13
CA LEU A 54 1.94 -6.39 14.34
C LEU A 54 1.31 -5.92 13.01
N PHE A 55 1.44 -4.66 12.60
CA PHE A 55 0.64 -4.14 11.46
C PHE A 55 1.35 -3.18 10.49
N GLN A 56 2.68 -3.27 10.30
CA GLN A 56 3.41 -2.38 9.38
C GLN A 56 4.39 -3.07 8.42
N ARG A 57 3.95 -4.13 7.75
CA ARG A 57 4.54 -4.52 6.46
C ARG A 57 3.41 -4.70 5.45
N ARG A 58 3.08 -3.62 4.73
CA ARG A 58 2.27 -3.75 3.52
C ARG A 58 3.07 -4.57 2.50
N ARG A 59 2.44 -5.55 1.86
CA ARG A 59 3.06 -6.30 0.75
C ARG A 59 3.27 -5.38 -0.44
N GLY A 60 4.41 -4.70 -0.43
CA GLY A 60 4.88 -3.90 -1.54
C GLY A 60 6.30 -4.32 -1.86
N LEU A 61 6.54 -4.75 -3.11
CA LEU A 61 7.87 -4.95 -3.66
C LEU A 61 8.52 -3.58 -3.93
N HIS A 62 8.70 -2.77 -2.87
CA HIS A 62 9.32 -1.45 -2.95
C HIS A 62 10.75 -1.55 -2.42
N GLY A 63 11.68 -1.50 -3.38
CA GLY A 63 13.08 -1.87 -3.24
C GLY A 63 13.79 -1.34 -2.01
N SER A 64 14.47 -2.24 -1.31
CA SER A 64 15.63 -1.94 -0.44
C SER A 64 16.35 -3.18 0.07
N ARG A 65 15.82 -4.40 -0.12
CA ARG A 65 16.60 -5.63 -0.04
C ARG A 65 17.02 -6.08 -1.44
N PRO A 66 18.31 -6.40 -1.68
CA PRO A 66 18.67 -7.18 -2.84
C PRO A 66 18.01 -8.54 -2.64
N LEU A 67 16.89 -8.75 -3.31
CA LEU A 67 16.29 -10.06 -3.41
C LEU A 67 17.31 -10.90 -4.16
N MET A 68 17.98 -11.78 -3.42
CA MET A 68 18.65 -12.92 -4.03
C MET A 68 17.65 -13.50 -5.02
N ALA A 69 18.08 -13.76 -6.25
CA ALA A 69 17.25 -14.41 -7.27
C ALA A 69 16.86 -15.80 -6.76
N THR A 70 15.87 -15.85 -5.87
CA THR A 70 15.25 -17.06 -5.41
C THR A 70 14.25 -17.38 -6.49
N ASN A 71 14.50 -18.46 -7.22
CA ASN A 71 13.48 -19.07 -8.07
C ASN A 71 12.17 -19.19 -7.26
N ILE A 72 11.05 -18.89 -7.92
CA ILE A 72 9.73 -19.21 -7.38
C ILE A 72 9.75 -20.71 -7.08
N LEU A 73 9.59 -21.06 -5.81
CA LEU A 73 9.66 -22.45 -5.37
C LEU A 73 8.36 -23.14 -5.75
N SER A 74 8.44 -24.40 -6.15
CA SER A 74 7.22 -25.18 -6.36
C SER A 74 6.47 -25.35 -5.05
N VAL A 75 5.16 -25.58 -5.14
CA VAL A 75 4.32 -25.87 -3.97
C VAL A 75 4.91 -27.07 -3.21
N GLU A 76 5.38 -28.09 -3.92
CA GLU A 76 6.06 -29.25 -3.33
C GLU A 76 7.32 -28.87 -2.55
N GLU A 77 8.19 -28.03 -3.14
CA GLU A 77 9.41 -27.55 -2.48
C GLU A 77 9.10 -26.78 -1.20
N ILE A 78 8.03 -25.99 -1.19
CA ILE A 78 7.56 -25.29 0.02
C ILE A 78 7.10 -26.29 1.09
N PHE A 79 6.35 -27.33 0.70
CA PHE A 79 5.87 -28.38 1.61
C PHE A 79 6.96 -29.30 2.16
N THR A 80 8.06 -29.49 1.42
CA THR A 80 9.21 -30.26 1.91
C THR A 80 10.01 -29.52 2.99
N LYS A 81 9.86 -28.20 3.14
CA LYS A 81 10.58 -27.44 4.18
C LYS A 81 10.15 -27.85 5.58
N GLU A 82 11.14 -28.03 6.45
CA GLU A 82 10.90 -28.38 7.86
C GLU A 82 10.21 -27.24 8.62
N SER A 83 10.51 -25.98 8.28
CA SER A 83 9.88 -24.80 8.89
C SER A 83 8.37 -24.79 8.73
N LEU A 84 7.85 -25.12 7.54
CA LEU A 84 6.40 -25.22 7.30
C LEU A 84 5.79 -26.37 8.10
N ARG A 85 6.42 -27.54 8.10
CA ARG A 85 5.94 -28.71 8.86
C ARG A 85 5.87 -28.42 10.35
N ASN A 86 6.88 -27.76 10.91
CA ASN A 86 6.91 -27.35 12.31
C ASN A 86 5.86 -26.28 12.61
N TYR A 87 5.64 -25.33 11.69
CA TYR A 87 4.60 -24.33 11.82
C TYR A 87 3.19 -24.97 11.82
N LEU A 88 2.88 -25.85 10.88
CA LEU A 88 1.59 -26.55 10.81
C LEU A 88 1.34 -27.40 12.06
N LYS A 89 2.38 -28.06 12.60
CA LYS A 89 2.29 -28.78 13.89
C LYS A 89 1.95 -27.83 15.04
N LYS A 90 2.61 -26.67 15.12
CA LYS A 90 2.36 -25.64 16.14
C LYS A 90 0.93 -25.10 16.06
N VAL A 91 0.43 -24.84 14.85
CA VAL A 91 -0.94 -24.39 14.63
C VAL A 91 -1.96 -25.48 15.02
N ASN A 92 -1.67 -26.74 14.72
CA ASN A 92 -2.53 -27.86 15.13
C ASN A 92 -2.56 -28.03 16.66
N THR A 93 -1.42 -27.88 17.35
CA THR A 93 -1.38 -27.88 18.82
C THR A 93 -2.20 -26.72 19.40
N GLU A 94 -2.02 -25.51 18.86
CA GLU A 94 -2.78 -24.34 19.30
C GLU A 94 -4.29 -24.50 19.09
N TYR A 95 -4.70 -25.03 17.94
CA TYR A 95 -6.10 -25.33 17.66
C TYR A 95 -6.68 -26.32 18.68
N ARG A 96 -5.95 -27.40 18.99
CA ARG A 96 -6.38 -28.41 19.98
C ARG A 96 -6.50 -27.82 21.38
N ASP A 97 -5.56 -26.98 21.78
CA ASP A 97 -5.57 -26.35 23.11
C ASP A 97 -6.71 -25.34 23.25
N CYS A 98 -6.93 -24.51 22.22
CA CYS A 98 -8.07 -23.60 22.18
C CYS A 98 -9.39 -24.37 22.22
N LEU A 99 -9.53 -25.44 21.41
CA LEU A 99 -10.75 -26.25 21.35
C LEU A 99 -11.04 -26.94 22.70
N LYS A 100 -10.02 -27.49 23.37
CA LYS A 100 -10.16 -28.06 24.72
C LYS A 100 -10.63 -27.02 25.72
N SER A 101 -10.08 -25.81 25.67
CA SER A 101 -10.43 -24.74 26.61
C SER A 101 -11.84 -24.17 26.42
N VAL A 102 -12.37 -24.22 25.20
CA VAL A 102 -13.75 -23.81 24.89
C VAL A 102 -14.74 -24.90 25.31
N ASN A 103 -14.37 -26.17 25.17
CA ASN A 103 -15.23 -27.31 25.50
C ASN A 103 -15.18 -27.73 26.99
N SER A 104 -14.20 -27.27 27.76
CA SER A 104 -14.07 -27.64 29.17
C SER A 104 -15.05 -26.83 30.07
N PRO A 105 -15.70 -27.49 31.05
CA PRO A 105 -16.63 -26.81 31.97
C PRO A 105 -15.95 -25.76 32.88
N GLU A 106 -14.65 -25.92 33.15
CA GLU A 106 -13.80 -24.94 33.87
C GLU A 106 -13.50 -23.68 33.05
N GLY A 107 -13.59 -23.74 31.72
CA GLY A 107 -13.39 -22.59 30.84
C GLY A 107 -14.34 -21.44 31.15
N LYS A 108 -15.54 -21.73 31.65
CA LYS A 108 -16.56 -20.75 32.07
C LYS A 108 -16.16 -19.88 33.27
N GLN A 109 -15.09 -20.23 33.98
CA GLN A 109 -14.52 -19.40 35.06
C GLN A 109 -13.47 -18.40 34.57
N ASN A 110 -12.99 -18.51 33.33
CA ASN A 110 -12.11 -17.50 32.72
C ASN A 110 -12.91 -16.26 32.33
N CYS A 111 -12.25 -15.10 32.30
CA CYS A 111 -12.83 -13.84 31.84
C CYS A 111 -13.56 -14.04 30.49
N GLU A 112 -14.78 -13.51 30.38
CA GLU A 112 -15.63 -13.64 29.18
C GLU A 112 -14.90 -13.21 27.89
N GLU A 113 -13.97 -12.26 28.02
CA GLU A 113 -13.10 -11.80 26.93
C GLU A 113 -12.11 -12.88 26.44
N ASP A 114 -11.54 -13.70 27.33
CA ASP A 114 -10.58 -14.74 26.96
C ASP A 114 -11.25 -15.90 26.24
N LEU A 115 -12.45 -16.28 26.68
CA LEU A 115 -13.27 -17.27 25.98
C LEU A 115 -13.67 -16.78 24.58
N LYS A 116 -14.08 -15.52 24.43
CA LYS A 116 -14.36 -14.92 23.13
C LYS A 116 -13.13 -14.95 22.23
N ARG A 117 -11.96 -14.52 22.72
CA ARG A 117 -10.70 -14.56 21.97
C ARG A 117 -10.35 -15.97 21.48
N ARG A 118 -10.43 -16.98 22.34
CA ARG A 118 -10.12 -18.37 21.97
C ARG A 118 -11.15 -18.96 21.00
N SER A 119 -12.42 -18.65 21.19
CA SER A 119 -13.49 -19.07 20.27
C SER A 119 -13.30 -18.47 18.87
N THR A 120 -12.99 -17.17 18.77
CA THR A 120 -12.63 -16.52 17.51
C THR A 120 -11.40 -17.18 16.86
N ARG A 121 -10.38 -17.52 17.67
CA ARG A 121 -9.17 -18.18 17.16
C ARG A 121 -9.45 -19.58 16.63
N VAL A 122 -10.31 -20.37 17.28
CA VAL A 122 -10.77 -21.67 16.76
C VAL A 122 -11.49 -21.48 15.43
N ALA A 123 -12.37 -20.50 15.33
CA ALA A 123 -13.10 -20.23 14.07
C ALA A 123 -12.15 -19.86 12.92
N HIS A 124 -11.11 -19.08 13.18
CA HIS A 124 -10.11 -18.72 12.16
C HIS A 124 -9.19 -19.89 11.77
N LEU A 125 -8.82 -20.76 12.71
CA LEU A 125 -7.91 -21.89 12.44
C LEU A 125 -8.63 -23.12 11.87
N ALA A 126 -9.94 -23.26 12.07
CA ALA A 126 -10.71 -24.42 11.64
C ALA A 126 -10.59 -24.73 10.13
N PRO A 127 -10.70 -23.75 9.20
CA PRO A 127 -10.56 -24.02 7.76
C PRO A 127 -9.19 -24.60 7.40
N LEU A 128 -8.12 -24.03 7.95
CA LEU A 128 -6.75 -24.50 7.74
C LEU A 128 -6.58 -25.94 8.22
N ILE A 129 -7.07 -26.27 9.42
CA ILE A 129 -6.98 -27.61 9.98
C ILE A 129 -7.81 -28.63 9.19
N ASP A 130 -8.97 -28.24 8.66
CA ASP A 130 -9.77 -29.09 7.79
C ASP A 130 -9.04 -29.42 6.49
N TYR A 131 -8.41 -28.43 5.84
CA TYR A 131 -7.58 -28.69 4.65
C TYR A 131 -6.37 -29.57 4.95
N VAL A 132 -5.69 -29.37 6.09
CA VAL A 132 -4.57 -30.25 6.50
C VAL A 132 -5.03 -31.69 6.70
N LYS A 133 -6.18 -31.91 7.34
CA LYS A 133 -6.74 -33.28 7.51
C LYS A 133 -7.13 -33.91 6.19
N LYS A 134 -7.75 -33.15 5.29
CA LYS A 134 -8.10 -33.61 3.93
C LYS A 134 -6.85 -33.99 3.15
N LEU A 135 -5.77 -33.21 3.28
CA LEU A 135 -4.48 -33.51 2.67
C LEU A 135 -3.90 -34.83 3.23
N GLU A 136 -3.89 -35.02 4.55
CA GLU A 136 -3.43 -36.26 5.18
C GLU A 136 -4.23 -37.48 4.73
N LEU A 137 -5.56 -37.34 4.57
CA LEU A 137 -6.42 -38.43 4.10
C LEU A 137 -6.15 -38.76 2.63
N LYS A 138 -6.04 -37.73 1.77
CA LYS A 138 -5.73 -37.92 0.35
C LYS A 138 -4.33 -38.48 0.11
N GLN A 139 -3.36 -38.13 0.94
CA GLN A 139 -2.03 -38.75 0.89
C GLN A 139 -2.07 -40.25 1.16
N LYS A 140 -2.86 -40.70 2.15
CA LYS A 140 -3.06 -42.14 2.42
C LYS A 140 -3.75 -42.86 1.26
N GLU A 141 -4.79 -42.25 0.69
CA GLU A 141 -5.46 -42.79 -0.50
C GLU A 141 -4.48 -42.94 -1.67
N CYS A 142 -3.59 -41.97 -1.88
CA CYS A 142 -2.53 -42.07 -2.88
C CYS A 142 -1.53 -43.21 -2.59
N GLU A 143 -1.16 -43.42 -1.32
CA GLU A 143 -0.30 -44.53 -0.90
C GLU A 143 -0.96 -45.90 -1.12
N GLU A 144 -2.27 -46.00 -0.92
CA GLU A 144 -3.07 -47.20 -1.22
C GLU A 144 -3.13 -47.47 -2.73
N ILE A 145 -3.32 -46.44 -3.56
CA ILE A 145 -3.26 -46.55 -5.03
C ILE A 145 -1.86 -46.98 -5.50
N ASP A 146 -0.79 -46.46 -4.88
CA ASP A 146 0.59 -46.85 -5.18
C ASP A 146 0.86 -48.34 -4.88
N ALA A 147 0.12 -48.96 -3.97
CA ALA A 147 0.19 -50.39 -3.73
C ALA A 147 -0.49 -51.19 -4.86
N LEU A 148 -1.60 -50.68 -5.42
CA LEU A 148 -2.34 -51.30 -6.53
C LEU A 148 -1.54 -51.26 -7.85
N LEU A 149 -0.65 -50.30 -8.04
CA LEU A 149 0.26 -50.25 -9.20
C LEU A 149 1.24 -51.43 -9.25
N LYS A 150 1.42 -52.15 -8.15
CA LYS A 150 2.29 -53.33 -8.05
C LYS A 150 1.53 -54.64 -8.28
N ASP A 151 0.25 -54.57 -8.60
CA ASP A 151 -0.56 -55.75 -8.92
C ASP A 151 -0.09 -56.42 -10.23
N GLU A 152 -0.31 -57.73 -10.34
CA GLU A 152 0.09 -58.51 -11.51
C GLU A 152 -0.87 -58.29 -12.70
N ASP A 153 -2.12 -57.89 -12.42
CA ASP A 153 -3.14 -57.65 -13.43
C ASP A 153 -2.89 -56.31 -14.17
N PRO A 154 -2.74 -56.32 -15.52
CA PRO A 154 -2.57 -55.11 -16.31
C PRO A 154 -3.77 -54.15 -16.24
N ASP A 155 -5.01 -54.66 -16.15
CA ASP A 155 -6.21 -53.82 -16.15
C ASP A 155 -6.34 -53.05 -14.81
N ILE A 156 -5.93 -53.69 -13.71
CA ILE A 156 -5.87 -53.06 -12.38
C ILE A 156 -4.81 -51.96 -12.34
N ARG A 157 -3.65 -52.17 -12.98
CA ARG A 157 -2.58 -51.17 -13.05
C ARG A 157 -2.99 -49.95 -13.87
N GLU A 158 -3.64 -50.14 -15.01
CA GLU A 158 -4.11 -49.03 -15.85
C GLU A 158 -5.12 -48.15 -15.09
N LEU A 159 -6.05 -48.76 -14.35
CA LEU A 159 -7.00 -48.02 -13.52
C LEU A 159 -6.29 -47.24 -12.40
N ALA A 160 -5.31 -47.87 -11.73
CA ALA A 160 -4.54 -47.23 -10.67
C ALA A 160 -3.67 -46.06 -11.17
N GLU A 161 -3.19 -46.08 -12.42
CA GLU A 161 -2.46 -44.94 -13.01
C GLU A 161 -3.36 -43.71 -13.20
N ILE A 162 -4.59 -43.92 -13.66
CA ILE A 162 -5.58 -42.85 -13.83
C ILE A 162 -5.95 -42.26 -12.46
N ASP A 163 -6.27 -43.12 -11.49
CA ASP A 163 -6.64 -42.70 -10.13
C ASP A 163 -5.48 -41.97 -9.43
N LYS A 164 -4.24 -42.37 -9.68
CA LYS A 164 -3.05 -41.69 -9.16
C LYS A 164 -2.93 -40.28 -9.70
N GLY A 165 -3.14 -40.06 -11.01
CA GLY A 165 -3.10 -38.73 -11.61
C GLY A 165 -4.11 -37.78 -10.95
N ALA A 166 -5.37 -38.21 -10.85
CA ALA A 166 -6.43 -37.44 -10.19
C ALA A 166 -6.13 -37.20 -8.70
N CYS A 167 -5.55 -38.18 -8.00
CA CYS A 167 -5.18 -38.04 -6.59
C CYS A 167 -4.03 -37.03 -6.41
N GLN A 168 -3.04 -37.00 -7.29
CA GLN A 168 -1.93 -36.05 -7.26
C GLN A 168 -2.40 -34.62 -7.52
N GLU A 169 -3.28 -34.40 -8.50
CA GLU A 169 -3.89 -33.09 -8.75
C GLU A 169 -4.67 -32.59 -7.52
N ALA A 170 -5.46 -33.46 -6.89
CA ALA A 170 -6.19 -33.11 -5.68
C ALA A 170 -5.28 -32.77 -4.50
N ILE A 171 -4.11 -33.42 -4.37
CA ILE A 171 -3.10 -33.10 -3.36
C ILE A 171 -2.50 -31.71 -3.64
N GLU A 172 -2.16 -31.39 -4.89
CA GLU A 172 -1.64 -30.07 -5.27
C GLU A 172 -2.65 -28.95 -4.98
N ASP A 173 -3.92 -29.15 -5.34
CA ASP A 173 -5.00 -28.21 -5.02
C ASP A 173 -5.14 -27.97 -3.52
N LEU A 174 -5.08 -29.03 -2.71
CA LEU A 174 -5.15 -28.94 -1.26
C LEU A 174 -3.92 -28.21 -0.69
N ARG A 175 -2.73 -28.49 -1.22
CA ARG A 175 -1.49 -27.79 -0.85
C ARG A 175 -1.60 -26.29 -1.13
N GLN A 176 -2.07 -25.90 -2.31
CA GLN A 176 -2.30 -24.50 -2.66
C GLN A 176 -3.31 -23.83 -1.73
N LYS A 177 -4.44 -24.49 -1.43
CA LYS A 177 -5.45 -23.98 -0.48
C LYS A 177 -4.85 -23.76 0.90
N ILE A 178 -4.05 -24.70 1.39
CA ILE A 178 -3.34 -24.56 2.68
C ILE A 178 -2.44 -23.33 2.65
N LEU A 179 -1.58 -23.17 1.64
CA LEU A 179 -0.70 -22.01 1.54
C LEU A 179 -1.47 -20.69 1.50
N SER A 180 -2.57 -20.65 0.73
CA SER A 180 -3.43 -19.46 0.67
C SER A 180 -4.05 -19.09 2.02
N CYS A 181 -4.42 -20.08 2.85
CA CYS A 181 -4.95 -19.85 4.20
C CYS A 181 -3.89 -19.36 5.20
N LEU A 182 -2.61 -19.64 4.96
CA LEU A 182 -1.51 -19.17 5.81
C LEU A 182 -1.23 -17.68 5.62
N ILE A 183 -1.56 -17.16 4.45
CA ILE A 183 -1.31 -15.79 4.06
C ILE A 183 -2.54 -14.96 4.43
N PRO A 184 -2.48 -14.06 5.43
CA PRO A 184 -3.65 -13.26 5.80
C PRO A 184 -4.09 -12.38 4.63
N ALA A 185 -5.40 -12.33 4.39
CA ALA A 185 -5.97 -11.41 3.41
C ALA A 185 -5.82 -9.96 3.90
N GLU A 186 -5.43 -9.05 3.01
CA GLU A 186 -5.40 -7.62 3.30
C GLU A 186 -6.75 -7.01 2.88
N GLU A 187 -7.41 -6.26 3.76
CA GLU A 187 -8.70 -5.62 3.45
C GLU A 187 -8.62 -4.68 2.23
N VAL A 188 -7.43 -4.12 1.97
CA VAL A 188 -7.17 -3.25 0.82
C VAL A 188 -7.07 -3.98 -0.51
N ASP A 189 -6.87 -5.31 -0.53
CA ASP A 189 -6.75 -6.08 -1.77
C ASP A 189 -8.06 -6.09 -2.58
N GLU A 190 -9.20 -5.95 -1.91
CA GLU A 190 -10.53 -5.89 -2.54
C GLU A 190 -10.96 -4.45 -2.88
N SER A 191 -10.10 -3.46 -2.64
CA SER A 191 -10.41 -2.07 -2.96
C SER A 191 -10.23 -1.79 -4.45
N ASP A 192 -11.02 -0.84 -4.94
CA ASP A 192 -10.74 -0.14 -6.20
C ASP A 192 -9.43 0.65 -6.09
N LEU A 193 -8.91 1.12 -7.23
CA LEU A 193 -7.62 1.82 -7.26
C LEU A 193 -7.65 3.10 -8.07
N VAL A 194 -6.70 3.96 -7.76
CA VAL A 194 -6.31 5.12 -8.56
C VAL A 194 -4.94 4.84 -9.16
N LEU A 195 -4.89 4.83 -10.49
CA LEU A 195 -3.70 4.70 -11.31
C LEU A 195 -3.21 6.09 -11.70
N GLU A 196 -1.94 6.38 -11.47
CA GLU A 196 -1.27 7.60 -11.92
C GLU A 196 -0.04 7.23 -12.74
N VAL A 197 0.08 7.79 -13.94
CA VAL A 197 1.26 7.65 -14.80
C VAL A 197 1.89 9.00 -15.05
N THR A 198 3.22 9.08 -14.98
CA THR A 198 3.94 10.34 -15.18
C THR A 198 5.22 10.11 -15.97
N ALA A 199 5.47 10.98 -16.96
CA ALA A 199 6.70 10.94 -17.75
C ALA A 199 7.93 11.27 -16.90
N GLY A 200 8.99 10.47 -17.06
CA GLY A 200 10.27 10.63 -16.38
C GLY A 200 11.35 11.23 -17.28
N VAL A 201 12.55 10.67 -17.20
CA VAL A 201 13.71 11.13 -17.97
C VAL A 201 13.59 10.63 -19.41
N GLY A 202 13.76 11.51 -20.40
CA GLY A 202 13.71 11.13 -21.82
C GLY A 202 12.94 12.11 -22.72
N GLY A 203 12.38 13.19 -22.16
CA GLY A 203 11.72 14.24 -22.92
C GLY A 203 10.50 13.70 -23.68
N GLN A 204 10.41 14.02 -24.97
CA GLN A 204 9.31 13.60 -25.84
C GLN A 204 9.13 12.07 -25.89
N GLU A 205 10.21 11.30 -25.91
CA GLU A 205 10.13 9.83 -25.93
C GLU A 205 9.53 9.27 -24.64
N ALA A 206 9.87 9.86 -23.48
CA ALA A 206 9.27 9.46 -22.21
C ALA A 206 7.76 9.73 -22.20
N MET A 207 7.32 10.84 -22.81
CA MET A 207 5.90 11.18 -22.92
C MET A 207 5.15 10.23 -23.85
N LEU A 208 5.74 9.87 -25.00
CA LEU A 208 5.18 8.87 -25.91
C LEU A 208 5.04 7.51 -25.22
N PHE A 209 6.09 7.04 -24.54
CA PHE A 209 6.04 5.80 -23.79
C PHE A 209 5.02 5.83 -22.64
N THR A 210 4.86 6.98 -21.98
CA THR A 210 3.85 7.16 -20.92
C THR A 210 2.44 7.01 -21.46
N ALA A 211 2.15 7.53 -22.67
CA ALA A 211 0.86 7.34 -23.33
C ALA A 211 0.63 5.86 -23.67
N GLU A 212 1.62 5.19 -24.28
CA GLU A 212 1.50 3.77 -24.66
C GLU A 212 1.27 2.85 -23.44
N VAL A 213 1.90 3.14 -22.29
CA VAL A 213 1.67 2.39 -21.04
C VAL A 213 0.31 2.71 -20.42
N PHE A 214 -0.19 3.94 -20.56
CA PHE A 214 -1.54 4.28 -20.10
C PHE A 214 -2.59 3.50 -20.89
N ASP A 215 -2.46 3.48 -22.22
CA ASP A 215 -3.34 2.72 -23.12
C ASP A 215 -3.26 1.21 -22.82
N MET A 216 -2.06 0.68 -22.56
CA MET A 216 -1.86 -0.71 -22.15
C MET A 216 -2.66 -1.05 -20.87
N TYR A 217 -2.66 -0.18 -19.86
CA TYR A 217 -3.42 -0.44 -18.63
C TYR A 217 -4.92 -0.23 -18.80
N GLN A 218 -5.35 0.66 -19.71
CA GLN A 218 -6.75 0.76 -20.09
C GLN A 218 -7.25 -0.55 -20.70
N ASN A 219 -6.51 -1.09 -21.67
CA ASN A 219 -6.83 -2.39 -22.26
C ASN A 219 -6.78 -3.53 -21.25
N PHE A 220 -5.86 -3.50 -20.30
CA PHE A 220 -5.79 -4.50 -19.23
C PHE A 220 -7.01 -4.46 -18.30
N ALA A 221 -7.54 -3.26 -18.04
CA ALA A 221 -8.82 -3.14 -17.35
C ALA A 221 -9.97 -3.73 -18.17
N ASP A 222 -10.03 -3.45 -19.48
CA ASP A 222 -11.03 -4.01 -20.38
C ASP A 222 -10.94 -5.54 -20.49
N PHE A 223 -9.73 -6.10 -20.54
CA PHE A 223 -9.46 -7.55 -20.55
C PHE A 223 -10.04 -8.27 -19.32
N HIS A 224 -10.00 -7.61 -18.16
CA HIS A 224 -10.62 -8.12 -16.93
C HIS A 224 -12.08 -7.70 -16.72
N GLY A 225 -12.67 -6.95 -17.65
CA GLY A 225 -14.02 -6.39 -17.52
C GLY A 225 -14.15 -5.38 -16.38
N TRP A 226 -13.05 -4.72 -16.00
CA TRP A 226 -13.05 -3.63 -15.02
C TRP A 226 -13.50 -2.32 -15.65
N HIS A 227 -14.08 -1.45 -14.84
CA HIS A 227 -14.42 -0.10 -15.28
C HIS A 227 -13.20 0.82 -15.18
N PHE A 228 -12.80 1.41 -16.30
CA PHE A 228 -11.70 2.37 -16.38
C PHE A 228 -12.24 3.79 -16.62
N GLU A 229 -12.10 4.67 -15.65
CA GLU A 229 -12.51 6.07 -15.72
C GLU A 229 -11.30 7.00 -15.72
N THR A 230 -11.09 7.76 -16.79
CA THR A 230 -10.02 8.76 -16.83
C THR A 230 -10.43 10.00 -16.02
N LEU A 231 -9.67 10.32 -14.98
CA LEU A 231 -9.91 11.47 -14.09
C LEU A 231 -9.17 12.73 -14.58
N GLU A 232 -7.91 12.55 -14.99
CA GLU A 232 -7.06 13.62 -15.48
C GLU A 232 -6.21 13.12 -16.65
N TYR A 233 -6.10 13.91 -17.71
CA TYR A 233 -5.30 13.57 -18.89
C TYR A 233 -4.55 14.82 -19.38
N MET A 234 -3.24 14.85 -19.19
CA MET A 234 -2.37 15.99 -19.55
C MET A 234 -1.47 15.64 -20.74
N PRO A 235 -1.94 15.85 -21.98
CA PRO A 235 -1.14 15.61 -23.17
C PRO A 235 -0.02 16.64 -23.30
N SER A 236 1.00 16.29 -24.07
CA SER A 236 2.09 17.21 -24.43
C SER A 236 1.86 17.81 -25.81
N GLU A 237 2.22 19.08 -26.00
CA GLU A 237 2.19 19.76 -27.31
C GLU A 237 3.09 19.06 -28.34
N ILE A 238 4.15 18.42 -27.87
CA ILE A 238 5.12 17.69 -28.69
C ILE A 238 4.68 16.22 -28.87
N GLY A 239 3.47 15.84 -28.43
CA GLY A 239 2.93 14.49 -28.51
C GLY A 239 3.28 13.61 -27.32
N GLY A 240 2.42 12.62 -27.08
CA GLY A 240 2.46 11.76 -25.90
C GLY A 240 1.82 12.41 -24.67
N LEU A 241 2.07 11.79 -23.51
CA LEU A 241 1.41 12.11 -22.25
C LEU A 241 2.42 12.56 -21.20
N ARG A 242 2.20 13.74 -20.59
CA ARG A 242 3.03 14.21 -19.48
C ARG A 242 2.62 13.55 -18.17
N HIS A 243 1.32 13.47 -17.94
CA HIS A 243 0.70 12.95 -16.74
C HIS A 243 -0.74 12.51 -17.04
N ALA A 244 -1.19 11.38 -16.48
CA ALA A 244 -2.61 11.05 -16.43
C ALA A 244 -2.93 10.32 -15.13
N THR A 245 -4.19 10.43 -14.73
CA THR A 245 -4.76 9.72 -13.59
C THR A 245 -6.07 9.05 -14.02
N ALA A 246 -6.28 7.82 -13.61
CA ALA A 246 -7.51 7.05 -13.85
C ALA A 246 -7.97 6.35 -12.57
N SER A 247 -9.29 6.21 -12.42
CA SER A 247 -9.92 5.32 -11.45
C SER A 247 -10.19 3.99 -12.13
N ILE A 248 -9.84 2.89 -11.48
CA ILE A 248 -10.15 1.54 -11.96
C ILE A 248 -10.97 0.84 -10.89
N SER A 249 -12.19 0.44 -11.27
CA SER A 249 -13.14 -0.22 -10.39
C SER A 249 -13.45 -1.62 -10.87
N GLY A 250 -13.33 -2.60 -9.99
CA GLY A 250 -13.51 -4.00 -10.34
C GLY A 250 -12.95 -4.96 -9.30
N PRO A 251 -13.40 -6.23 -9.33
CA PRO A 251 -13.02 -7.23 -8.34
C PRO A 251 -11.51 -7.44 -8.33
N GLN A 252 -10.89 -7.31 -7.15
CA GLN A 252 -9.46 -7.53 -6.91
C GLN A 252 -8.53 -6.69 -7.81
N SER A 253 -9.02 -5.56 -8.34
CA SER A 253 -8.27 -4.69 -9.24
C SER A 253 -6.97 -4.20 -8.59
N TYR A 254 -7.04 -3.72 -7.34
CA TYR A 254 -5.85 -3.28 -6.60
C TYR A 254 -4.88 -4.43 -6.32
N LYS A 255 -5.39 -5.61 -5.92
CA LYS A 255 -4.56 -6.78 -5.63
C LYS A 255 -3.65 -7.17 -6.79
N LYS A 256 -4.17 -7.11 -8.03
CA LYS A 256 -3.40 -7.39 -9.24
C LYS A 256 -2.47 -6.24 -9.62
N MET A 257 -2.99 -5.02 -9.64
CA MET A 257 -2.25 -3.87 -10.18
C MET A 257 -1.22 -3.27 -9.22
N LYS A 258 -1.26 -3.59 -7.91
CA LYS A 258 -0.30 -3.04 -6.93
C LYS A 258 1.17 -3.35 -7.24
N PHE A 259 1.45 -4.35 -8.08
CA PHE A 259 2.80 -4.68 -8.51
C PHE A 259 3.29 -3.84 -9.70
N GLU A 260 2.42 -3.05 -10.32
CA GLU A 260 2.77 -2.16 -11.42
C GLU A 260 3.35 -0.84 -10.94
N SER A 261 3.31 -0.54 -9.64
CA SER A 261 3.87 0.70 -9.10
C SER A 261 5.40 0.70 -9.13
N GLY A 262 5.99 1.76 -9.67
CA GLY A 262 7.44 1.97 -9.73
C GLY A 262 7.92 2.67 -10.99
N VAL A 263 9.23 2.63 -11.25
CA VAL A 263 9.84 3.21 -12.45
C VAL A 263 9.90 2.17 -13.57
N HIS A 264 9.28 2.49 -14.71
CA HIS A 264 9.35 1.69 -15.94
C HIS A 264 10.36 2.32 -16.88
N ARG A 265 11.23 1.50 -17.47
CA ARG A 265 12.30 1.94 -18.38
C ARG A 265 12.06 1.41 -19.78
N VAL A 266 12.15 2.27 -20.79
CA VAL A 266 12.10 1.87 -22.20
C VAL A 266 13.44 2.07 -22.89
N GLN A 267 13.80 1.12 -23.74
CA GLN A 267 14.98 1.18 -24.61
C GLN A 267 14.55 0.89 -26.04
N ARG A 268 14.53 1.94 -26.87
CA ARG A 268 14.19 1.84 -28.30
C ARG A 268 14.78 3.00 -29.09
N VAL A 269 14.73 2.89 -30.41
CA VAL A 269 14.94 4.05 -31.29
C VAL A 269 13.66 4.88 -31.28
N PRO A 270 13.68 6.12 -30.75
CA PRO A 270 12.50 6.97 -30.70
C PRO A 270 11.93 7.22 -32.09
N LYS A 271 10.60 7.40 -32.18
CA LYS A 271 9.94 7.84 -33.42
C LYS A 271 10.45 9.20 -33.89
N THR A 272 11.01 9.99 -32.96
CA THR A 272 11.48 11.37 -33.18
C THR A 272 12.96 11.44 -33.58
N GLU A 273 13.68 10.32 -33.56
CA GLU A 273 15.13 10.27 -33.79
C GLU A 273 15.44 9.90 -35.25
N LYS A 274 16.22 10.74 -35.94
CA LYS A 274 16.54 10.55 -37.37
C LYS A 274 17.76 9.66 -37.59
N GLN A 275 18.67 9.58 -36.62
CA GLN A 275 19.95 8.86 -36.77
C GLN A 275 19.88 7.37 -36.37
N GLY A 276 18.71 6.86 -35.96
CA GLY A 276 18.56 5.47 -35.56
C GLY A 276 19.23 5.14 -34.21
N ARG A 277 19.56 6.14 -33.39
CA ARG A 277 20.21 5.93 -32.09
C ARG A 277 19.21 5.39 -31.07
N MET A 278 19.61 4.35 -30.33
CA MET A 278 18.82 3.87 -29.20
C MET A 278 18.87 4.86 -28.04
N HIS A 279 17.70 5.26 -27.56
CA HIS A 279 17.54 6.08 -26.36
C HIS A 279 17.03 5.24 -25.19
N THR A 280 17.36 5.68 -23.99
CA THR A 280 16.83 5.10 -22.75
C THR A 280 16.04 6.15 -22.01
N SER A 281 14.75 5.90 -21.90
CA SER A 281 13.77 6.78 -21.25
C SER A 281 13.11 6.08 -20.07
N THR A 282 12.53 6.84 -19.15
CA THR A 282 11.81 6.33 -17.98
C THR A 282 10.45 7.00 -17.82
N MET A 283 9.54 6.30 -17.17
CA MET A 283 8.26 6.82 -16.68
C MET A 283 7.98 6.20 -15.31
N THR A 284 7.05 6.79 -14.56
CA THR A 284 6.65 6.28 -13.25
C THR A 284 5.17 5.94 -13.24
N VAL A 285 4.84 4.81 -12.64
CA VAL A 285 3.49 4.36 -12.37
C VAL A 285 3.29 4.36 -10.86
N VAL A 286 2.14 4.88 -10.42
CA VAL A 286 1.72 4.91 -9.03
C VAL A 286 0.34 4.24 -8.98
N VAL A 287 0.18 3.30 -8.07
CA VAL A 287 -1.07 2.56 -7.84
C VAL A 287 -1.42 2.70 -6.37
N LEU A 288 -2.52 3.39 -6.09
CA LEU A 288 -3.01 3.63 -4.74
C LEU A 288 -4.42 3.07 -4.60
N PRO A 289 -4.79 2.48 -3.44
CA PRO A 289 -6.16 2.07 -3.21
C PRO A 289 -7.04 3.32 -3.12
N GLN A 290 -8.25 3.24 -3.68
CA GLN A 290 -9.19 4.34 -3.69
C GLN A 290 -9.57 4.72 -2.25
N PRO A 291 -9.59 6.02 -1.91
CA PRO A 291 -9.93 6.48 -0.58
C PRO A 291 -11.37 6.12 -0.20
N THR A 292 -11.55 5.44 0.92
CA THR A 292 -12.86 5.37 1.60
C THR A 292 -13.16 6.68 2.33
N GLU A 293 -14.44 7.00 2.45
CA GLU A 293 -14.89 8.17 3.18
C GLU A 293 -14.45 8.10 4.65
N ILE A 294 -13.93 9.21 5.17
CA ILE A 294 -13.48 9.30 6.56
C ILE A 294 -14.72 9.43 7.46
N ALA A 295 -15.25 8.29 7.91
CA ALA A 295 -16.26 8.27 8.96
C ALA A 295 -15.62 8.63 10.32
N LEU A 296 -16.16 9.66 10.99
CA LEU A 296 -15.77 10.05 12.34
C LEU A 296 -16.92 9.75 13.31
N THR A 297 -16.77 8.66 14.07
CA THR A 297 -17.69 8.32 15.16
C THR A 297 -17.08 8.77 16.48
N ILE A 298 -17.75 9.67 17.20
CA ILE A 298 -17.31 10.14 18.52
C ILE A 298 -18.19 9.49 19.58
N HIS A 299 -17.58 8.70 20.47
CA HIS A 299 -18.30 8.11 21.59
C HIS A 299 -18.34 9.07 22.78
N ALA A 300 -19.48 9.12 23.46
CA ALA A 300 -19.64 9.99 24.65
C ALA A 300 -18.68 9.62 25.80
N LYS A 301 -18.23 8.37 25.86
CA LYS A 301 -17.27 7.88 26.87
C LYS A 301 -15.87 8.49 26.72
N ASP A 302 -15.52 8.93 25.51
CA ASP A 302 -14.20 9.48 25.18
C ASP A 302 -14.14 11.00 25.39
N LEU A 303 -15.24 11.60 25.86
CA LEU A 303 -15.38 13.04 26.04
C LEU A 303 -15.40 13.41 27.52
N ARG A 304 -14.47 14.26 27.92
CA ARG A 304 -14.49 14.93 29.22
C ARG A 304 -15.03 16.34 29.03
N ILE A 305 -16.22 16.59 29.58
CA ILE A 305 -16.90 17.89 29.50
C ILE A 305 -16.73 18.61 30.84
N GLU A 306 -16.12 19.78 30.80
CA GLU A 306 -15.91 20.66 31.94
C GLU A 306 -16.69 21.96 31.75
N THR A 307 -17.32 22.45 32.81
CA THR A 307 -18.05 23.73 32.82
C THR A 307 -17.27 24.76 33.62
N LYS A 308 -17.16 25.98 33.09
CA LYS A 308 -16.45 27.09 33.73
C LYS A 308 -17.29 28.37 33.68
N ARG A 309 -16.94 29.34 34.52
CA ARG A 309 -17.47 30.72 34.41
C ARG A 309 -16.96 31.35 33.12
N ALA A 310 -17.86 32.03 32.41
CA ALA A 310 -17.49 32.76 31.20
C ALA A 310 -16.57 33.94 31.55
N SER A 311 -15.61 34.25 30.68
CA SER A 311 -14.73 35.42 30.83
C SER A 311 -15.15 36.55 29.88
N GLY A 312 -15.13 37.81 30.35
CA GLY A 312 -15.36 38.99 29.50
C GLY A 312 -16.21 40.08 30.14
N ALA A 313 -16.52 41.11 29.35
CA ALA A 313 -17.36 42.23 29.76
C ALA A 313 -18.82 41.75 29.96
N GLY A 314 -19.22 41.56 31.22
CA GLY A 314 -20.58 41.19 31.57
C GLY A 314 -20.93 41.59 33.00
N GLY A 315 -22.23 41.74 33.26
CA GLY A 315 -22.76 42.05 34.59
C GLY A 315 -22.74 40.86 35.54
N GLN A 316 -23.55 40.91 36.60
CA GLN A 316 -23.65 39.86 37.63
C GLN A 316 -23.84 38.43 37.07
N HIS A 317 -24.54 38.28 35.94
CA HIS A 317 -24.78 36.99 35.29
C HIS A 317 -23.49 36.29 34.81
N VAL A 318 -22.47 37.04 34.38
CA VAL A 318 -21.18 36.44 33.96
C VAL A 318 -20.36 35.96 35.17
N ASN A 319 -20.50 36.63 36.30
CA ASN A 319 -19.77 36.29 37.53
C ASN A 319 -20.38 35.11 38.31
N THR A 320 -21.65 34.80 38.09
CA THR A 320 -22.40 33.81 38.86
C THR A 320 -22.80 32.56 38.08
N THR A 321 -22.93 32.63 36.75
CA THR A 321 -23.44 31.51 35.93
C THR A 321 -22.32 30.78 35.17
N ASP A 322 -22.22 29.46 35.38
CA ASP A 322 -21.27 28.57 34.68
C ASP A 322 -21.76 28.22 33.26
N SER A 323 -21.66 29.21 32.37
CA SER A 323 -22.16 29.10 30.99
C SER A 323 -21.11 28.63 29.98
N ALA A 324 -19.82 28.72 30.28
CA ALA A 324 -18.75 28.34 29.36
C ALA A 324 -18.44 26.84 29.45
N VAL A 325 -18.23 26.20 28.30
CA VAL A 325 -18.03 24.74 28.19
C VAL A 325 -16.69 24.46 27.54
N ARG A 326 -15.91 23.58 28.16
CA ARG A 326 -14.68 23.00 27.63
C ARG A 326 -14.88 21.49 27.44
N ILE A 327 -14.53 20.97 26.28
CA ILE A 327 -14.65 19.56 25.94
C ILE A 327 -13.27 19.06 25.53
N VAL A 328 -12.83 17.96 26.14
CA VAL A 328 -11.56 17.29 25.86
C VAL A 328 -11.88 15.90 25.32
N HIS A 329 -11.35 15.57 24.14
CA HIS A 329 -11.38 14.22 23.61
C HIS A 329 -10.17 13.45 24.17
N ILE A 330 -10.44 12.59 25.15
CA ILE A 330 -9.45 11.88 25.97
C ILE A 330 -8.39 11.15 25.12
N PRO A 331 -8.74 10.34 24.10
CA PRO A 331 -7.74 9.54 23.39
C PRO A 331 -6.81 10.39 22.50
N THR A 332 -7.28 11.53 21.99
CA THR A 332 -6.46 12.41 21.12
C THR A 332 -5.86 13.62 21.84
N GLY A 333 -6.31 13.91 23.06
CA GLY A 333 -5.95 15.13 23.80
C GLY A 333 -6.52 16.45 23.23
N VAL A 334 -7.32 16.40 22.16
CA VAL A 334 -7.85 17.61 21.50
C VAL A 334 -8.86 18.31 22.39
N VAL A 335 -8.68 19.62 22.55
CA VAL A 335 -9.54 20.47 23.37
C VAL A 335 -10.34 21.43 22.49
N SER A 336 -11.62 21.58 22.82
CA SER A 336 -12.52 22.58 22.27
C SER A 336 -13.20 23.35 23.39
N GLU A 337 -13.34 24.67 23.25
CA GLU A 337 -14.03 25.50 24.23
C GLU A 337 -14.94 26.52 23.55
N CYS A 338 -16.08 26.80 24.18
CA CYS A 338 -17.01 27.82 23.70
C CYS A 338 -17.69 28.56 24.86
N GLN A 339 -17.79 29.88 24.72
CA GLN A 339 -18.40 30.78 25.70
C GLN A 339 -19.20 31.92 25.05
N GLN A 340 -19.58 31.78 23.78
CA GLN A 340 -20.23 32.86 23.01
C GLN A 340 -21.67 33.12 23.44
N GLU A 341 -22.41 32.07 23.78
CA GLU A 341 -23.83 32.15 24.13
C GLU A 341 -24.01 32.25 25.64
N ARG A 342 -25.14 32.84 26.08
CA ARG A 342 -25.50 32.83 27.51
C ARG A 342 -25.91 31.44 28.03
N SER A 343 -26.31 30.55 27.12
CA SER A 343 -26.78 29.19 27.44
C SER A 343 -25.65 28.17 27.35
N GLN A 344 -25.46 27.40 28.43
CA GLN A 344 -24.50 26.30 28.50
C GLN A 344 -24.73 25.23 27.41
N LEU A 345 -25.99 24.86 27.15
CA LEU A 345 -26.32 23.85 26.14
C LEU A 345 -25.89 24.30 24.74
N LYS A 346 -26.18 25.55 24.38
CA LYS A 346 -25.75 26.12 23.09
C LYS A 346 -24.23 26.19 22.97
N ASN A 347 -23.53 26.53 24.05
CA ASN A 347 -22.07 26.51 24.09
C ASN A 347 -21.51 25.08 23.98
N LYS A 348 -22.14 24.09 24.61
CA LYS A 348 -21.77 22.67 24.48
C LYS A 348 -21.93 22.19 23.04
N GLU A 349 -23.04 22.48 22.38
CA GLU A 349 -23.27 22.13 20.97
C GLU A 349 -22.25 22.77 20.03
N LYS A 350 -21.95 24.06 20.21
CA LYS A 350 -20.91 24.76 19.46
C LYS A 350 -19.52 24.16 19.72
N ALA A 351 -19.16 23.90 20.97
CA ALA A 351 -17.89 23.28 21.34
C ALA A 351 -17.77 21.86 20.74
N MET A 352 -18.86 21.08 20.70
CA MET A 352 -18.92 19.78 20.05
C MET A 352 -18.71 19.88 18.53
N LYS A 353 -19.35 20.84 17.85
CA LYS A 353 -19.14 21.07 16.41
C LYS A 353 -17.69 21.44 16.10
N VAL A 354 -17.08 22.30 16.92
CA VAL A 354 -15.66 22.66 16.79
C VAL A 354 -14.76 21.46 17.06
N LEU A 355 -15.09 20.63 18.05
CA LEU A 355 -14.34 19.42 18.36
C LEU A 355 -14.39 18.42 17.18
N GLN A 356 -15.58 18.19 16.63
CA GLN A 356 -15.77 17.36 15.44
C GLN A 356 -14.92 17.87 14.26
N ALA A 357 -14.95 19.18 13.99
CA ALA A 357 -14.15 19.77 12.92
C ALA A 357 -12.64 19.56 13.14
N LYS A 358 -12.14 19.75 14.39
CA LYS A 358 -10.72 19.52 14.73
C LYS A 358 -10.31 18.05 14.62
N LEU A 359 -11.16 17.14 15.08
CA LEU A 359 -10.88 15.69 14.98
C LEU A 359 -10.90 15.23 13.52
N TYR A 360 -11.85 15.74 12.73
CA TYR A 360 -11.91 15.48 11.30
C TYR A 360 -10.65 16.00 10.59
N SER A 361 -10.21 17.23 10.88
CA SER A 361 -9.00 17.78 10.25
C SER A 361 -7.75 16.97 10.59
N LEU A 362 -7.60 16.53 11.84
CA LEU A 362 -6.48 15.67 12.26
C LEU A 362 -6.49 14.33 11.53
N LYS A 363 -7.65 13.67 11.45
CA LYS A 363 -7.78 12.40 10.74
C LYS A 363 -7.53 12.55 9.24
N LEU A 364 -8.01 13.64 8.64
CA LEU A 364 -7.74 13.97 7.25
C LEU A 364 -6.23 14.21 7.01
N GLU A 365 -5.57 14.95 7.89
CA GLU A 365 -4.13 15.20 7.82
C GLU A 365 -3.33 13.89 7.95
N GLU A 366 -3.72 13.00 8.85
CA GLU A 366 -3.08 11.69 9.01
C GLU A 366 -3.21 10.84 7.73
N GLU A 367 -4.43 10.73 7.17
CA GLU A 367 -4.68 9.94 5.97
C GLU A 367 -4.01 10.54 4.72
N THR A 368 -4.02 11.86 4.58
CA THR A 368 -3.32 12.54 3.48
C THR A 368 -1.81 12.36 3.58
N ASN A 369 -1.24 12.45 4.78
CA ASN A 369 0.18 12.18 5.02
C ASN A 369 0.54 10.72 4.69
N LYS A 370 -0.26 9.74 5.13
CA LYS A 370 -0.05 8.32 4.78
C LYS A 370 -0.02 8.11 3.27
N ARG A 371 -0.99 8.68 2.54
CA ARG A 371 -1.06 8.59 1.07
C ARG A 371 0.11 9.28 0.41
N TYR A 372 0.49 10.46 0.88
CA TYR A 372 1.64 11.20 0.35
C TYR A 372 2.94 10.39 0.50
N GLN A 373 3.18 9.78 1.67
CA GLN A 373 4.35 8.94 1.88
C GLN A 373 4.33 7.69 1.01
N ALA A 374 3.18 7.00 0.91
CA ALA A 374 3.02 5.85 0.03
C ALA A 374 3.34 6.20 -1.43
N ARG A 375 2.74 7.29 -1.94
CA ARG A 375 3.00 7.81 -3.29
C ARG A 375 4.48 8.16 -3.50
N LYS A 376 5.11 8.83 -2.53
CA LYS A 376 6.51 9.23 -2.61
C LYS A 376 7.45 8.02 -2.73
N VAL A 377 7.17 6.93 -2.01
CA VAL A 377 7.93 5.68 -2.10
C VAL A 377 7.80 5.03 -3.48
N GLN A 378 6.60 5.02 -4.07
CA GLN A 378 6.37 4.45 -5.40
C GLN A 378 7.06 5.25 -6.53
N ILE A 379 7.06 6.59 -6.43
CA ILE A 379 7.68 7.46 -7.45
C ILE A 379 9.21 7.33 -7.46
N GLY A 380 9.83 7.18 -6.28
CA GLY A 380 11.29 7.17 -6.13
C GLY A 380 11.94 8.46 -6.66
N THR A 381 13.13 8.33 -7.25
CA THR A 381 13.89 9.45 -7.86
C THR A 381 13.52 9.69 -9.32
N ARG A 382 12.63 8.87 -9.92
CA ARG A 382 12.31 8.85 -11.37
C ARG A 382 13.52 8.57 -12.27
N GLY A 383 14.66 8.23 -11.67
CA GLY A 383 15.95 8.03 -12.32
C GLY A 383 16.05 6.69 -13.07
N ARG A 384 17.09 6.55 -13.88
CA ARG A 384 17.32 5.33 -14.69
C ARG A 384 17.73 4.10 -13.87
N SER A 385 18.18 4.30 -12.63
CA SER A 385 18.70 3.25 -11.73
C SER A 385 17.60 2.48 -11.02
N GLU A 386 16.51 3.14 -10.61
CA GLU A 386 15.43 2.61 -9.75
C GLU A 386 14.32 1.88 -10.52
N LYS A 387 14.68 1.25 -11.64
CA LYS A 387 13.73 0.58 -12.53
C LYS A 387 13.19 -0.72 -11.91
N ILE A 388 11.88 -0.91 -11.97
CA ILE A 388 11.25 -2.21 -11.68
C ILE A 388 11.16 -3.06 -12.95
N ARG A 389 10.89 -2.44 -14.11
CA ARG A 389 10.75 -3.14 -15.39
C ARG A 389 11.49 -2.44 -16.51
N THR A 390 12.08 -3.21 -17.42
CA THR A 390 12.68 -2.69 -18.66
C THR A 390 11.99 -3.29 -19.88
N TYR A 391 11.53 -2.42 -20.77
CA TYR A 391 10.97 -2.70 -22.08
C TYR A 391 12.06 -2.46 -23.12
N ASN A 392 12.64 -3.54 -23.64
CA ASN A 392 13.70 -3.47 -24.64
C ASN A 392 13.14 -3.87 -26.01
N PHE A 393 12.90 -2.87 -26.87
CA PHE A 393 12.34 -3.11 -28.21
C PHE A 393 13.38 -3.63 -29.21
N SER A 394 14.68 -3.40 -29.00
CA SER A 394 15.70 -3.91 -29.92
C SER A 394 15.98 -5.41 -29.72
N GLN A 395 15.81 -5.89 -28.49
CA GLN A 395 15.90 -7.32 -28.14
C GLN A 395 14.53 -8.01 -28.02
N ASP A 396 13.45 -7.29 -28.34
CA ASP A 396 12.06 -7.71 -28.22
C ASP A 396 11.75 -8.46 -26.90
N ARG A 397 12.03 -7.79 -25.78
CA ARG A 397 11.97 -8.39 -24.47
C ARG A 397 11.58 -7.42 -23.37
N ILE A 398 10.81 -7.91 -22.40
CA ILE A 398 10.43 -7.22 -21.18
C ILE A 398 11.01 -7.99 -19.99
N THR A 399 11.76 -7.31 -19.13
CA THR A 399 12.32 -7.93 -17.92
C THR A 399 11.86 -7.16 -16.69
N ASP A 400 11.22 -7.86 -15.75
CA ASP A 400 10.97 -7.37 -14.41
C ASP A 400 12.17 -7.71 -13.52
N HIS A 401 12.83 -6.68 -12.98
CA HIS A 401 14.09 -6.80 -12.26
C HIS A 401 13.90 -7.28 -10.82
N ARG A 402 12.67 -7.29 -10.30
CA ARG A 402 12.38 -7.73 -8.93
C ARG A 402 12.45 -9.25 -8.82
N ILE A 403 11.87 -9.93 -9.81
CA ILE A 403 11.83 -11.40 -9.88
C ILE A 403 12.78 -11.98 -10.93
N GLY A 404 13.40 -11.15 -11.76
CA GLY A 404 14.26 -11.58 -12.87
C GLY A 404 13.51 -12.23 -14.04
N LYS A 405 12.17 -12.32 -13.97
CA LYS A 405 11.32 -12.89 -15.02
C LYS A 405 11.38 -12.03 -16.27
N THR A 406 11.47 -12.72 -17.38
CA THR A 406 11.69 -12.10 -18.68
C THR A 406 10.73 -12.72 -19.69
N LEU A 407 9.93 -11.86 -20.33
CA LEU A 407 8.97 -12.23 -21.37
C LEU A 407 9.42 -11.63 -22.71
N HIS A 408 9.05 -12.29 -23.80
CA HIS A 408 9.32 -11.86 -25.17
C HIS A 408 8.06 -11.28 -25.81
N ASN A 409 8.19 -10.68 -27.00
CA ASN A 409 7.11 -10.02 -27.72
C ASN A 409 6.58 -8.76 -27.02
N VAL A 410 7.36 -7.67 -27.08
CA VAL A 410 7.02 -6.38 -26.45
C VAL A 410 5.71 -5.83 -26.99
N LYS A 411 5.42 -6.03 -28.27
CA LYS A 411 4.20 -5.49 -28.89
C LYS A 411 2.95 -6.11 -28.29
N GLU A 412 2.94 -7.43 -28.14
CA GLU A 412 1.83 -8.17 -27.52
C GLU A 412 1.69 -7.84 -26.03
N PHE A 413 2.81 -7.71 -25.30
CA PHE A 413 2.78 -7.27 -23.90
C PHE A 413 2.13 -5.88 -23.75
N MET A 414 2.43 -4.95 -24.67
CA MET A 414 1.87 -3.60 -24.66
C MET A 414 0.40 -3.55 -25.08
N LEU A 415 -0.20 -4.64 -25.57
CA LEU A 415 -1.66 -4.71 -25.77
C LEU A 415 -2.40 -4.79 -24.43
N GLY A 416 -1.75 -5.26 -23.35
CA GLY A 416 -2.35 -5.34 -22.03
C GLY A 416 -3.27 -6.55 -21.84
N GLU A 417 -2.95 -7.69 -22.45
CA GLU A 417 -3.75 -8.92 -22.37
C GLU A 417 -2.97 -10.05 -21.65
N GLU A 418 -2.89 -11.24 -22.23
CA GLU A 418 -2.36 -12.47 -21.60
C GLU A 418 -0.93 -12.34 -21.07
N LEU A 419 -0.01 -11.73 -21.83
CA LEU A 419 1.39 -11.59 -21.41
C LEU A 419 1.57 -10.66 -20.19
N LEU A 420 0.71 -9.63 -20.07
CA LEU A 420 0.73 -8.76 -18.90
C LEU A 420 0.16 -9.50 -17.68
N GLU A 421 -0.91 -10.28 -17.87
CA GLU A 421 -1.47 -11.15 -16.83
C GLU A 421 -0.44 -12.19 -16.36
N GLU A 422 0.30 -12.81 -17.28
CA GLU A 422 1.33 -13.79 -16.95
C GLU A 422 2.48 -13.21 -16.11
N MET A 423 2.84 -11.94 -16.35
CA MET A 423 3.80 -11.21 -15.52
C MET A 423 3.20 -10.86 -14.15
N SER A 424 1.96 -10.38 -14.13
CA SER A 424 1.22 -10.02 -12.91
C SER A 424 1.09 -11.21 -11.96
N LEU A 425 0.66 -12.37 -12.48
CA LEU A 425 0.53 -13.61 -11.72
C LEU A 425 1.87 -14.06 -11.12
N ALA A 426 2.97 -13.99 -11.88
CA ALA A 426 4.29 -14.35 -11.36
C ALA A 426 4.76 -13.42 -10.24
N LEU A 427 4.48 -12.12 -10.34
CA LEU A 427 4.77 -11.14 -9.29
C LEU A 427 3.93 -11.40 -8.03
N GLN A 428 2.65 -11.75 -8.20
CA GLN A 428 1.77 -12.09 -7.10
C GLN A 428 2.27 -13.36 -6.38
N GLN A 429 2.56 -14.43 -7.12
CA GLN A 429 3.09 -15.68 -6.56
C GLN A 429 4.39 -15.45 -5.80
N PHE A 430 5.30 -14.65 -6.35
CA PHE A 430 6.54 -14.30 -5.68
C PHE A 430 6.29 -13.53 -4.37
N SER A 431 5.40 -12.53 -4.39
CA SER A 431 5.04 -11.78 -3.19
C SER A 431 4.36 -12.64 -2.12
N GLU A 432 3.54 -13.60 -2.52
CA GLU A 432 2.90 -14.55 -1.61
C GLU A 432 3.92 -15.49 -0.98
N GLN A 433 4.88 -15.97 -1.77
CA GLN A 433 5.99 -16.78 -1.28
C GLN A 433 6.88 -16.02 -0.30
N GLU A 434 7.24 -14.77 -0.57
CA GLU A 434 7.99 -13.93 0.38
C GLU A 434 7.24 -13.75 1.69
N ALA A 435 5.94 -13.42 1.63
CA ALA A 435 5.11 -13.26 2.82
C ALA A 435 5.04 -14.55 3.65
N LEU A 436 4.92 -15.71 2.97
CA LEU A 436 4.94 -17.00 3.64
C LEU A 436 6.28 -17.26 4.33
N MET A 437 7.40 -16.99 3.67
CA MET A 437 8.74 -17.19 4.24
C MET A 437 8.96 -16.28 5.46
N ASP A 438 8.55 -15.01 5.39
CA ASP A 438 8.59 -14.08 6.53
C ASP A 438 7.79 -14.63 7.73
N ILE A 439 6.57 -15.15 7.49
CA ILE A 439 5.75 -15.77 8.54
C ILE A 439 6.48 -16.98 9.15
N LEU A 440 7.11 -17.83 8.34
CA LEU A 440 7.83 -19.00 8.83
C LEU A 440 9.07 -18.61 9.66
N GLU A 441 9.83 -17.59 9.24
CA GLU A 441 11.01 -17.09 9.97
C GLU A 441 10.64 -16.44 11.31
N GLU A 442 9.58 -15.63 11.34
CA GLU A 442 9.09 -15.02 12.58
C GLU A 442 8.64 -16.06 13.61
N ASN A 443 8.13 -17.20 13.17
CA ASN A 443 7.69 -18.26 14.06
C ASN A 443 8.82 -19.19 14.49
N ALA A 444 9.85 -19.33 13.66
CA ALA A 444 11.08 -20.04 14.02
C ALA A 444 11.89 -19.28 15.09
N SER A 445 11.92 -17.95 15.02
CA SER A 445 12.65 -17.09 15.97
C SER A 445 11.96 -16.85 17.31
N LYS A 446 10.67 -17.22 17.43
CA LYS A 446 9.87 -17.13 18.67
C LYS A 446 9.89 -18.42 19.50
N ASN A 447 10.60 -19.46 19.03
CA ASN A 447 10.93 -20.66 19.78
C ASN A 447 12.39 -20.56 20.25
#